data_AF-A0A8H7GUW2-F1
#
_entry.id   AF-A0A8H7GUW2-F1
#
_cell.length_a   1.000
_cell.length_b   1.000
_cell.length_c   1.000
_cell.angle_alpha   90.00
_cell.angle_beta   90.00
_cell.angle_gamma   90.00
#
_symmetry.space_group_name_H-M   'P 1'
#
loop_
_entity.id
_entity.type
_entity.pdbx_description
1 polymer ?
#
loop_
_entity_poly.entity_id
_entity_poly.type
_entity_poly.pdbx_seq_one_letter_code
_entity_poly.pdbx_strand_id
1 'polypeptide(L)'
;MLLYEDQLVFKLDIIKRAYKYIYPELNASEIDDFGMLALKLETDSRKKVESDFILRDSLRVNHATGEYTTVCLTRRNNVVTEKVKDFVFQFEANEFFQNNRSILPTFVDFLSYHLSPMKFTHLVDAYCGSGFLGISLSGQLPEQGKVFGIEISKKSIEYAKHNAGINGIPVPRKMEFVAGTPTLCLRMSSFLNLA
;
A
#
# COMPACT_ATOMS: atom_id res chain seq x y z
N MET A 1 -4.21 -34.48 21.26
CA MET A 1 -4.40 -33.02 21.35
C MET A 1 -3.74 -32.59 22.66
N LEU A 2 -2.75 -31.68 22.64
CA LEU A 2 -2.05 -31.25 23.86
C LEU A 2 -3.05 -30.58 24.82
N LEU A 3 -2.89 -30.79 26.13
CA LEU A 3 -3.72 -30.10 27.13
C LEU A 3 -3.48 -28.59 27.03
N TYR A 4 -4.48 -27.81 27.42
CA TYR A 4 -4.42 -26.35 27.35
C TYR A 4 -3.21 -25.78 28.12
N GLU A 5 -2.90 -26.35 29.29
CA GLU A 5 -1.74 -25.97 30.10
C GLU A 5 -0.41 -26.22 29.36
N ASP A 6 -0.29 -27.37 28.69
CA ASP A 6 0.91 -27.69 27.90
C ASP A 6 1.09 -26.72 26.73
N GLN A 7 -0.02 -26.26 26.13
CA GLN A 7 0.02 -25.26 25.06
C GLN A 7 0.44 -23.88 25.56
N LEU A 8 0.06 -23.51 26.79
CA LEU A 8 0.47 -22.25 27.41
C LEU A 8 1.97 -22.25 27.73
N VAL A 9 2.48 -23.36 28.30
CA VAL A 9 3.91 -23.53 28.58
C VAL A 9 4.72 -23.43 27.29
N PHE A 10 4.27 -24.07 26.22
CA PHE A 10 4.94 -24.00 24.92
C PHE A 10 4.97 -22.57 24.34
N LYS A 11 3.85 -21.85 24.40
CA LYS A 11 3.78 -20.45 23.92
C LYS A 11 4.68 -19.52 24.72
N LEU A 12 4.70 -19.69 26.06
CA LEU A 12 5.55 -18.92 26.95
C LEU A 12 7.03 -19.10 26.63
N ASP A 13 7.44 -20.34 26.36
CA ASP A 13 8.82 -20.67 25.98
C ASP A 13 9.23 -20.05 24.63
N ILE A 14 8.33 -20.05 23.63
CA ILE A 14 8.58 -19.37 22.35
C ILE A 14 8.76 -17.86 22.56
N ILE A 15 7.90 -17.23 23.36
CA ILE A 15 7.96 -15.79 23.65
C ILE A 15 9.29 -15.47 24.34
N LYS A 16 9.68 -16.23 25.37
CA LYS A 16 10.96 -16.03 26.08
C LYS A 16 12.17 -16.15 25.15
N ARG A 17 12.18 -17.14 24.25
CA ARG A 17 13.24 -17.31 23.25
C ARG A 17 13.33 -16.13 22.28
N ALA A 18 12.20 -15.64 21.78
CA ALA A 18 12.16 -14.49 20.89
C ALA A 18 12.68 -13.21 21.58
N TYR A 19 12.27 -12.96 22.82
CA TYR A 19 12.72 -11.78 23.57
C TYR A 19 14.20 -11.84 23.91
N LYS A 20 14.75 -12.99 24.30
CA LYS A 20 16.18 -13.17 24.54
C LYS A 20 17.02 -12.95 23.27
N TYR A 21 16.49 -13.34 22.11
CA TYR A 21 17.16 -13.10 20.82
C TYR A 21 17.22 -11.60 20.48
N ILE A 22 16.14 -10.87 20.74
CA ILE A 22 16.04 -9.43 20.42
C ILE A 22 16.74 -8.56 21.49
N TYR A 23 16.66 -8.96 22.77
CA TYR A 23 17.20 -8.25 23.92
C TYR A 23 18.06 -9.20 24.78
N PRO A 24 19.34 -9.40 24.43
CA PRO A 24 20.20 -10.40 25.06
C PRO A 24 20.45 -10.17 26.55
N GLU A 25 20.42 -8.90 26.97
CA GLU A 25 20.66 -8.47 28.36
C GLU A 25 19.42 -8.58 29.25
N LEU A 26 18.25 -8.96 28.70
CA LEU A 26 17.00 -9.03 29.44
C LEU A 26 16.99 -10.28 30.35
N ASN A 27 17.06 -10.06 31.67
CA ASN A 27 16.99 -11.15 32.64
C ASN A 27 15.54 -11.61 32.88
N ALA A 28 15.05 -12.50 32.02
CA ALA A 28 13.66 -12.99 32.07
C ALA A 28 13.32 -13.84 33.31
N SER A 29 14.30 -14.18 34.18
CA SER A 29 14.06 -14.85 35.46
C SER A 29 13.72 -13.89 36.61
N GLU A 30 13.92 -12.58 36.44
CA GLU A 30 13.56 -11.56 37.44
C GLU A 30 12.13 -11.00 37.25
N ILE A 31 11.46 -11.39 36.17
CA ILE A 31 10.12 -10.92 35.82
C ILE A 31 9.16 -12.09 36.04
N ASP A 32 8.61 -12.18 37.26
CA ASP A 32 7.42 -13.00 37.51
C ASP A 32 6.32 -12.54 36.55
N ASP A 33 5.63 -13.48 35.90
CA ASP A 33 4.62 -13.22 34.85
C ASP A 33 5.15 -12.73 33.49
N PHE A 34 6.43 -12.94 33.15
CA PHE A 34 6.97 -12.58 31.83
C PHE A 34 6.21 -13.25 30.67
N GLY A 35 5.44 -12.48 29.91
CA GLY A 35 4.62 -12.99 28.80
C GLY A 35 3.23 -13.47 29.20
N MET A 36 2.86 -13.36 30.48
CA MET A 36 1.46 -13.46 30.89
C MET A 36 0.76 -12.14 30.57
N LEU A 37 -0.28 -12.19 29.73
CA LEU A 37 -1.19 -11.06 29.64
C LEU A 37 -1.85 -10.91 31.02
N ALA A 38 -1.69 -9.74 31.64
CA ALA A 38 -2.34 -9.40 32.89
C ALA A 38 -3.81 -9.84 32.87
N LEU A 39 -4.28 -10.35 34.01
CA LEU A 39 -5.67 -10.73 34.30
C LEU A 39 -6.62 -9.88 33.46
N LYS A 40 -7.37 -10.59 32.62
CA LYS A 40 -8.46 -10.08 31.77
C LYS A 40 -9.09 -8.89 32.48
N LEU A 41 -8.81 -7.68 31.99
CA LEU A 41 -9.50 -6.47 32.44
C LEU A 41 -10.99 -6.73 32.20
N GLU A 42 -11.71 -7.10 33.25
CA GLU A 42 -13.16 -7.18 33.23
C GLU A 42 -13.65 -5.74 33.13
N THR A 43 -13.70 -5.27 31.88
CA THR A 43 -14.45 -4.09 31.52
C THR A 43 -15.89 -4.55 31.33
N ASP A 44 -16.82 -3.94 32.06
CA ASP A 44 -18.27 -4.16 31.97
C ASP A 44 -18.89 -3.78 30.60
N SER A 45 -18.04 -3.56 29.60
CA SER A 45 -18.45 -3.23 28.24
C SER A 45 -17.53 -3.95 27.26
N ARG A 46 -17.89 -5.19 26.89
CA ARG A 46 -17.46 -5.75 25.60
C ARG A 46 -18.21 -5.05 24.48
N LYS A 47 -17.89 -3.79 24.21
CA LYS A 47 -18.09 -3.29 22.85
C LYS A 47 -17.16 -4.13 22.00
N LYS A 48 -17.73 -5.02 21.19
CA LYS A 48 -17.01 -5.74 20.15
C LYS A 48 -16.32 -4.68 19.29
N VAL A 49 -15.04 -4.45 19.51
CA VAL A 49 -14.23 -3.69 18.55
C VAL A 49 -14.27 -4.56 17.31
N GLU A 50 -14.87 -4.04 16.23
CA GLU A 50 -14.80 -4.73 14.94
C GLU A 50 -13.32 -5.04 14.67
N SER A 51 -13.02 -6.26 14.23
CA SER A 51 -11.67 -6.72 13.88
C SER A 51 -11.05 -5.98 12.68
N ASP A 52 -11.60 -4.80 12.36
CA ASP A 52 -11.36 -3.97 11.18
C ASP A 52 -10.66 -2.65 11.53
N PHE A 53 -10.08 -2.57 12.73
CA PHE A 53 -9.27 -1.44 13.15
C PHE A 53 -7.93 -1.43 12.39
N ILE A 54 -7.69 -0.37 11.64
CA ILE A 54 -6.41 -0.06 10.98
C ILE A 54 -5.88 1.28 11.49
N LEU A 55 -4.59 1.54 11.36
CA LEU A 55 -4.04 2.88 11.51
C LEU A 55 -3.42 3.26 10.17
N ARG A 56 -4.10 4.12 9.42
CA ARG A 56 -3.66 4.53 8.09
C ARG A 56 -3.65 6.04 7.99
N ASP A 57 -2.48 6.61 7.80
CA ASP A 57 -2.37 8.05 7.54
C ASP A 57 -3.11 8.41 6.25
N SER A 58 -3.58 9.64 6.14
CA SER A 58 -4.27 10.16 4.96
C SER A 58 -4.23 11.68 4.99
N LEU A 59 -4.22 12.31 3.83
CA LEU A 59 -4.39 13.74 3.70
C LEU A 59 -5.88 14.09 3.61
N ARG A 60 -6.27 15.16 4.31
CA ARG A 60 -7.52 15.88 4.06
C ARG A 60 -7.19 17.22 3.46
N VAL A 61 -7.71 17.49 2.27
CA VAL A 61 -7.51 18.75 1.56
C VAL A 61 -8.75 19.62 1.76
N ASN A 62 -8.54 20.87 2.14
CA ASN A 62 -9.57 21.89 2.10
C ASN A 62 -9.71 22.39 0.66
N HIS A 63 -10.84 22.06 0.02
CA HIS A 63 -11.08 22.43 -1.39
C HIS A 63 -11.20 23.94 -1.64
N ALA A 64 -11.46 24.75 -0.61
CA ALA A 64 -11.55 26.20 -0.75
C ALA A 64 -10.19 26.89 -0.66
N THR A 65 -9.27 26.37 0.16
CA THR A 65 -7.98 27.02 0.44
C THR A 65 -6.78 26.29 -0.16
N GLY A 66 -6.93 25.01 -0.52
CA GLY A 66 -5.83 24.13 -0.93
C GLY A 66 -4.94 23.66 0.23
N GLU A 67 -5.21 24.09 1.46
CA GLU A 67 -4.49 23.61 2.63
C GLU A 67 -4.80 22.15 2.90
N TYR A 68 -3.83 21.42 3.48
CA TYR A 68 -4.00 20.03 3.81
C TYR A 68 -3.57 19.72 5.25
N THR A 69 -4.26 18.75 5.84
CA THR A 69 -3.95 18.22 7.17
C THR A 69 -3.82 16.71 7.12
N THR A 70 -2.91 16.15 7.90
CA THR A 70 -2.80 14.70 8.06
C THR A 70 -3.82 14.20 9.07
N VAL A 71 -4.50 13.10 8.73
CA VAL A 71 -5.43 12.39 9.62
C VAL A 71 -5.09 10.90 9.66
N CYS A 72 -5.43 10.24 10.76
CA CYS A 72 -5.34 8.78 10.88
C CYS A 72 -6.72 8.16 10.66
N LEU A 73 -6.85 7.35 9.62
CA LEU A 73 -8.05 6.59 9.29
C LEU A 73 -8.04 5.26 10.02
N THR A 74 -9.22 4.88 10.53
CA THR A 74 -9.38 3.71 11.40
C THR A 74 -10.23 2.59 10.83
N ARG A 75 -10.84 2.79 9.65
CA ARG A 75 -11.65 1.78 8.97
C ARG A 75 -11.04 1.38 7.63
N ARG A 76 -11.11 0.09 7.33
CA ARG A 76 -10.57 -0.53 6.11
C ARG A 76 -11.08 0.06 4.81
N ASN A 77 -12.38 0.37 4.75
CA ASN A 77 -13.03 0.93 3.57
C ASN A 77 -12.93 2.47 3.48
N ASN A 78 -12.22 3.13 4.40
CA ASN A 78 -11.98 4.56 4.25
C ASN A 78 -11.04 4.80 3.07
N VAL A 79 -11.33 5.84 2.30
CA VAL A 79 -10.46 6.29 1.21
C VAL A 79 -9.29 7.06 1.82
N VAL A 80 -8.10 6.53 1.63
CA VAL A 80 -6.84 7.21 1.88
C VAL A 80 -6.59 8.18 0.73
N THR A 81 -6.15 9.39 1.02
CA THR A 81 -5.59 10.32 0.04
C THR A 81 -4.11 10.51 0.35
N GLU A 82 -3.26 10.34 -0.63
CA GLU A 82 -1.82 10.52 -0.55
C GLU A 82 -1.36 11.51 -1.62
N LYS A 83 -0.42 12.39 -1.29
CA LYS A 83 0.21 13.28 -2.27
C LYS A 83 1.67 12.92 -2.40
N VAL A 84 2.10 12.58 -3.61
CA VAL A 84 3.51 12.32 -3.94
C VAL A 84 3.92 13.29 -5.04
N LYS A 85 4.81 14.23 -4.70
CA LYS A 85 5.14 15.39 -5.56
C LYS A 85 3.87 16.12 -5.98
N ASP A 86 3.64 16.26 -7.28
CA ASP A 86 2.48 16.95 -7.83
C ASP A 86 1.26 16.05 -8.02
N PHE A 87 1.42 14.73 -7.81
CA PHE A 87 0.36 13.76 -8.01
C PHE A 87 -0.39 13.43 -6.71
N VAL A 88 -1.71 13.28 -6.83
CA VAL A 88 -2.60 12.85 -5.76
C VAL A 88 -3.10 11.44 -6.05
N PHE A 89 -3.10 10.58 -5.04
CA PHE A 89 -3.55 9.20 -5.12
C PHE A 89 -4.64 8.93 -4.10
N GLN A 90 -5.68 8.24 -4.52
CA GLN A 90 -6.74 7.73 -3.68
C GLN A 90 -6.86 6.22 -3.82
N PHE A 91 -7.11 5.54 -2.70
CA PHE A 91 -7.26 4.10 -2.59
C PHE A 91 -7.92 3.76 -1.24
N GLU A 92 -8.49 2.57 -1.08
CA GLU A 92 -9.02 2.17 0.23
C GLU A 92 -7.92 1.80 1.22
N ALA A 93 -8.13 2.03 2.51
CA ALA A 93 -7.13 1.84 3.55
C ALA A 93 -6.62 0.39 3.66
N ASN A 94 -7.42 -0.60 3.26
CA ASN A 94 -7.02 -2.01 3.21
C ASN A 94 -6.29 -2.42 1.92
N GLU A 95 -6.24 -1.55 0.91
CA GLU A 95 -5.50 -1.81 -0.32
C GLU A 95 -4.01 -1.50 -0.15
N PHE A 96 -3.19 -2.14 -0.97
CA PHE A 96 -1.75 -1.93 -0.92
C PHE A 96 -1.40 -0.52 -1.39
N PHE A 97 -0.60 0.17 -0.58
CA PHE A 97 0.17 1.34 -0.96
C PHE A 97 1.44 1.38 -0.11
N GLN A 98 2.48 2.05 -0.60
CA GLN A 98 3.77 2.11 0.06
C GLN A 98 3.64 2.68 1.48
N ASN A 99 4.17 1.96 2.47
CA ASN A 99 4.04 2.35 3.87
C ASN A 99 4.91 3.55 4.23
N ASN A 100 6.13 3.60 3.67
CA ASN A 100 7.06 4.68 3.91
C ASN A 100 6.84 5.80 2.88
N ARG A 101 6.08 6.82 3.24
CA ARG A 101 5.70 7.91 2.34
C ARG A 101 6.84 8.87 2.05
N SER A 102 7.75 9.06 3.02
CA SER A 102 8.84 10.05 2.92
C SER A 102 9.86 9.70 1.83
N ILE A 103 9.98 8.42 1.46
CA ILE A 103 10.89 7.97 0.41
C ILE A 103 10.27 8.05 -1.00
N LEU A 104 8.96 8.23 -1.13
CA LEU A 104 8.28 8.13 -2.42
C LEU A 104 8.75 9.18 -3.43
N PRO A 105 8.93 10.47 -3.06
CA PRO A 105 9.47 11.45 -3.99
C PRO A 105 10.86 11.04 -4.52
N THR A 106 11.78 10.70 -3.61
CA THR A 106 13.15 10.27 -3.94
C THR A 106 13.16 9.01 -4.81
N PHE A 107 12.26 8.07 -4.53
CA PHE A 107 12.13 6.85 -5.32
C PHE A 107 11.68 7.14 -6.75
N VAL A 108 10.69 8.04 -6.93
CA VAL A 108 10.25 8.48 -8.26
C VAL A 108 11.35 9.26 -8.97
N ASP A 109 12.13 10.09 -8.27
CA ASP A 109 13.28 10.81 -8.86
C ASP A 109 14.34 9.84 -9.37
N PHE A 110 14.66 8.82 -8.57
CA PHE A 110 15.61 7.78 -8.95
C PHE A 110 15.20 7.07 -10.25
N LEU A 111 13.93 6.62 -10.33
CA LEU A 111 13.41 6.00 -11.54
C LEU A 111 13.42 6.96 -12.74
N SER A 112 13.00 8.21 -12.53
CA SER A 112 12.99 9.23 -13.61
C SER A 112 14.40 9.50 -14.14
N TYR A 113 15.39 9.61 -13.25
CA TYR A 113 16.80 9.79 -13.62
C TYR A 113 17.34 8.63 -14.46
N HIS A 114 17.00 7.39 -14.11
CA HIS A 114 17.45 6.22 -14.85
C HIS A 114 16.71 6.01 -16.19
N LEU A 115 15.48 6.51 -16.29
CA LEU A 115 14.71 6.47 -17.54
C LEU A 115 15.10 7.59 -18.51
N SER A 116 15.56 8.75 -18.03
CA SER A 116 15.86 9.90 -18.89
C SER A 116 16.84 9.65 -20.06
N PRO A 117 17.89 8.80 -19.95
CA PRO A 117 18.76 8.50 -21.10
C PRO A 117 18.18 7.45 -22.04
N MET A 118 17.11 6.74 -21.65
CA MET A 118 16.53 5.65 -22.45
C MET A 118 15.60 6.19 -23.53
N LYS A 119 15.59 5.54 -24.69
CA LYS A 119 14.62 5.83 -25.76
C LYS A 119 13.49 4.81 -25.70
N PHE A 120 12.34 5.21 -25.19
CA PHE A 120 11.13 4.41 -25.14
C PHE A 120 9.90 5.27 -25.43
N THR A 121 8.87 4.65 -25.99
CA THR A 121 7.58 5.31 -26.24
C THR A 121 6.55 4.93 -25.20
N HIS A 122 6.54 3.67 -24.76
CA HIS A 122 5.55 3.13 -23.84
C HIS A 122 6.20 2.56 -22.58
N LEU A 123 5.43 2.51 -21.50
CA LEU A 123 5.83 1.88 -20.23
C LEU A 123 4.78 0.85 -19.83
N VAL A 124 5.21 -0.32 -19.37
CA VAL A 124 4.33 -1.32 -18.76
C VAL A 124 4.56 -1.31 -17.26
N ASP A 125 3.50 -0.97 -16.51
CA ASP A 125 3.47 -1.02 -15.05
C ASP A 125 2.78 -2.31 -14.61
N ALA A 126 3.57 -3.35 -14.35
CA ALA A 126 3.08 -4.66 -13.95
C ALA A 126 2.76 -4.68 -12.45
N TYR A 127 1.58 -5.17 -12.08
CA TYR A 127 1.04 -5.11 -10.71
C TYR A 127 0.85 -3.66 -10.24
N CYS A 128 0.25 -2.84 -11.10
CA CYS A 128 0.24 -1.38 -10.91
C CYS A 128 -0.55 -0.91 -9.68
N GLY A 129 -1.34 -1.79 -9.04
CA GLY A 129 -2.20 -1.40 -7.92
C GLY A 129 -3.11 -0.23 -8.31
N SER A 130 -3.13 0.81 -7.47
CA SER A 130 -3.86 2.07 -7.72
C SER A 130 -3.14 3.05 -8.65
N GLY A 131 -2.11 2.60 -9.38
CA GLY A 131 -1.45 3.32 -10.46
C GLY A 131 -0.25 4.19 -10.07
N PHE A 132 0.35 3.98 -8.88
CA PHE A 132 1.38 4.86 -8.33
C PHE A 132 2.56 5.12 -9.29
N LEU A 133 3.25 4.08 -9.75
CA LEU A 133 4.45 4.22 -10.57
C LEU A 133 4.13 4.75 -11.96
N GLY A 134 3.18 4.12 -12.64
CA GLY A 134 2.75 4.54 -13.97
C GLY A 134 2.34 6.01 -14.02
N ILE A 135 1.54 6.48 -13.06
CA ILE A 135 1.06 7.88 -13.01
C ILE A 135 2.24 8.81 -12.76
N SER A 136 3.08 8.48 -11.77
CA SER A 136 4.24 9.30 -11.41
C SER A 136 5.26 9.44 -12.53
N LEU A 137 5.36 8.44 -13.41
CA LEU A 137 6.30 8.42 -14.54
C LEU A 137 5.66 8.83 -15.87
N SER A 138 4.34 9.08 -15.91
CA SER A 138 3.61 9.36 -17.15
C SER A 138 4.14 10.58 -17.93
N GLY A 139 4.70 11.56 -17.22
CA GLY A 139 5.34 12.75 -17.80
C GLY A 139 6.70 12.50 -18.47
N GLN A 140 7.33 11.33 -18.23
CA GLN A 140 8.59 10.95 -18.87
C GLN A 140 8.38 10.43 -20.31
N LEU A 141 7.15 10.06 -20.66
CA LEU A 141 6.85 9.48 -21.97
C LEU A 141 6.66 10.60 -23.01
N PRO A 142 7.12 10.41 -24.26
CA PRO A 142 6.85 11.34 -25.35
C PRO A 142 5.34 11.52 -25.57
N GLU A 143 4.92 12.55 -26.29
CA GLU A 143 3.49 12.91 -26.43
C GLU A 143 2.61 11.73 -26.88
N GLN A 144 3.07 10.98 -27.88
CA GLN A 144 2.44 9.78 -28.43
C GLN A 144 2.58 8.53 -27.55
N GLY A 145 3.41 8.61 -26.51
CA GLY A 145 3.67 7.51 -25.59
C GLY A 145 2.53 7.27 -24.62
N LYS A 146 2.39 6.02 -24.17
CA LYS A 146 1.30 5.55 -23.30
C LYS A 146 1.84 4.62 -22.20
N VAL A 147 1.27 4.70 -21.00
CA VAL A 147 1.50 3.75 -19.91
C VAL A 147 0.41 2.68 -19.91
N PHE A 148 0.82 1.41 -19.78
CA PHE A 148 -0.07 0.26 -19.64
C PHE A 148 0.05 -0.33 -18.23
N GLY A 149 -0.96 -0.11 -17.39
CA GLY A 149 -1.03 -0.73 -16.07
C GLY A 149 -1.71 -2.10 -16.13
N ILE A 150 -1.09 -3.13 -15.58
CA ILE A 150 -1.67 -4.48 -15.48
C ILE A 150 -1.88 -4.80 -14.01
N GLU A 151 -3.10 -5.15 -13.63
CA GLU A 151 -3.44 -5.44 -12.23
C GLU A 151 -4.52 -6.52 -12.17
N ILE A 152 -4.47 -7.40 -11.17
CA ILE A 152 -5.45 -8.47 -10.99
C ILE A 152 -6.69 -7.99 -10.23
N SER A 153 -6.52 -7.04 -9.30
CA SER A 153 -7.59 -6.42 -8.53
C SER A 153 -8.36 -5.42 -9.37
N LYS A 154 -9.63 -5.74 -9.69
CA LYS A 154 -10.55 -4.83 -10.39
C LYS A 154 -10.73 -3.51 -9.64
N LYS A 155 -10.76 -3.57 -8.31
CA LYS A 155 -10.91 -2.41 -7.44
C LYS A 155 -9.70 -1.49 -7.51
N SER A 156 -8.49 -2.06 -7.52
CA SER A 156 -7.27 -1.29 -7.71
C SER A 156 -7.23 -0.61 -9.08
N ILE A 157 -7.75 -1.27 -10.13
CA ILE A 157 -7.91 -0.67 -11.46
C ILE A 157 -8.91 0.50 -11.46
N GLU A 158 -10.04 0.37 -10.75
CA GLU A 158 -10.98 1.48 -10.58
C GLU A 158 -10.29 2.69 -9.94
N TYR A 159 -9.51 2.47 -8.88
CA TYR A 159 -8.70 3.52 -8.27
C TYR A 159 -7.59 4.03 -9.18
N ALA A 160 -6.96 3.18 -10.00
CA ALA A 160 -5.93 3.63 -10.95
C ALA A 160 -6.51 4.54 -12.03
N LYS A 161 -7.69 4.22 -12.56
CA LYS A 161 -8.44 5.08 -13.49
C LYS A 161 -8.86 6.39 -12.84
N HIS A 162 -9.39 6.31 -11.61
CA HIS A 162 -9.74 7.49 -10.81
C HIS A 162 -8.53 8.38 -10.56
N ASN A 163 -7.40 7.80 -10.17
CA ASN A 163 -6.16 8.51 -9.89
C ASN A 163 -5.57 9.15 -11.15
N ALA A 164 -5.62 8.49 -12.30
CA ALA A 164 -5.27 9.14 -13.57
C ALA A 164 -6.18 10.36 -13.84
N GLY A 165 -7.49 10.21 -13.60
CA GLY A 165 -8.48 11.28 -13.79
C GLY A 165 -8.25 12.50 -12.89
N ILE A 166 -8.07 12.32 -11.57
CA ILE A 166 -7.84 13.44 -10.63
C ILE A 166 -6.50 14.16 -10.88
N ASN A 167 -5.53 13.49 -11.53
CA ASN A 167 -4.27 14.09 -11.96
C ASN A 167 -4.31 14.63 -13.40
N GLY A 168 -5.48 14.64 -14.05
CA GLY A 168 -5.64 15.19 -15.39
C GLY A 168 -4.98 14.37 -16.51
N ILE A 169 -4.66 13.10 -16.28
CA ILE A 169 -4.02 12.23 -17.27
C ILE A 169 -5.10 11.51 -18.10
N PRO A 170 -5.13 11.67 -19.44
CA PRO A 170 -6.18 11.07 -20.26
C PRO A 170 -6.14 9.53 -20.31
N VAL A 171 -7.28 8.90 -20.05
CA VAL A 171 -7.52 7.45 -20.21
C VAL A 171 -8.55 7.27 -21.35
N PRO A 172 -8.32 6.44 -22.39
CA PRO A 172 -7.21 5.50 -22.57
C PRO A 172 -5.96 6.08 -23.28
N ARG A 173 -5.96 7.36 -23.66
CA ARG A 173 -4.95 7.92 -24.59
C ARG A 173 -3.52 7.88 -24.04
N LYS A 174 -3.30 8.35 -22.80
CA LYS A 174 -1.98 8.43 -22.14
C LYS A 174 -1.77 7.30 -21.14
N MET A 175 -2.87 6.73 -20.65
CA MET A 175 -2.94 5.72 -19.61
C MET A 175 -3.98 4.66 -19.97
N GLU A 176 -3.64 3.39 -19.89
CA GLU A 176 -4.57 2.30 -20.11
C GLU A 176 -4.36 1.20 -19.06
N PHE A 177 -5.46 0.76 -18.42
CA PHE A 177 -5.40 -0.21 -17.33
C PHE A 177 -6.14 -1.48 -17.71
N VAL A 178 -5.46 -2.62 -17.58
CA VAL A 178 -5.92 -3.94 -18.01
C VAL A 178 -5.99 -4.87 -16.81
N ALA A 179 -7.14 -5.54 -16.67
CA ALA A 179 -7.34 -6.55 -15.64
C ALA A 179 -6.71 -7.89 -16.06
N GLY A 180 -5.80 -8.42 -15.26
CA GLY A 180 -5.20 -9.73 -15.51
C GLY A 180 -3.85 -9.93 -14.84
N THR A 181 -3.27 -11.11 -15.07
CA THR A 181 -1.89 -11.38 -14.67
C THR A 181 -0.95 -10.85 -15.75
N PRO A 182 0.19 -10.21 -15.40
CA PRO A 182 1.15 -9.73 -16.38
C PRO A 182 1.61 -10.81 -17.36
N THR A 183 1.83 -12.03 -16.88
CA THR A 183 2.21 -13.18 -17.72
C THR A 183 1.20 -13.48 -18.82
N LEU A 184 -0.10 -13.39 -18.53
CA LEU A 184 -1.14 -13.65 -19.52
C LEU A 184 -1.30 -12.46 -20.47
N CYS A 185 -1.41 -11.25 -19.92
CA CYS A 185 -1.64 -10.04 -20.70
C CYS A 185 -0.53 -9.78 -21.73
N LEU A 186 0.74 -9.99 -21.35
CA LEU A 186 1.88 -9.79 -22.25
C LEU A 186 1.99 -10.84 -23.37
N ARG A 187 1.23 -11.94 -23.30
CA ARG A 187 1.15 -12.95 -24.36
C ARG A 187 -0.04 -12.74 -25.30
N MET A 188 -0.97 -11.85 -24.94
CA MET A 188 -2.16 -11.59 -25.75
C MET A 188 -1.82 -10.61 -26.87
N SER A 189 -2.05 -11.03 -28.12
CA SER A 189 -1.87 -10.18 -29.30
C SER A 189 -2.67 -8.88 -29.21
N SER A 190 -3.85 -8.93 -28.57
CA SER A 190 -4.68 -7.75 -28.34
C SER A 190 -4.02 -6.70 -27.46
N PHE A 191 -3.18 -7.09 -26.49
CA PHE A 191 -2.44 -6.15 -25.64
C PHE A 191 -1.23 -5.57 -26.37
N LEU A 192 -0.52 -6.41 -27.13
CA LEU A 192 0.61 -5.97 -27.95
C LEU A 192 0.18 -4.98 -29.05
N ASN A 193 -1.05 -5.10 -29.55
CA ASN A 193 -1.62 -4.17 -30.52
C ASN A 193 -2.09 -2.83 -29.91
N LEU A 194 -2.07 -2.68 -28.59
CA LEU A 194 -2.42 -1.40 -27.92
C LEU A 194 -1.24 -0.43 -27.87
N ALA A 195 -0.02 -0.95 -27.99
CA ALA A 195 1.26 -0.23 -28.04
C ALA A 195 1.63 0.13 -29.48
#